data_AF-U9TDP8-F1
#
_entry.id   AF-U9TDP8-F1
#
_cell.length_a   1.000
_cell.length_b   1.000
_cell.length_c   1.000
_cell.angle_alpha   90.00
_cell.angle_beta   90.00
_cell.angle_gamma   90.00
#
_symmetry.space_group_name_H-M   'P 1'
#
loop_
_entity.id
_entity.type
_entity.pdbx_description
1 polymer ?
#
loop_
_entity_poly.entity_id
_entity_poly.type
_entity_poly.pdbx_seq_one_letter_code
_entity_poly.pdbx_strand_id
1 'polypeptide(L)'
;MELHELVEYLQQCIINFNNDWIELNGVKLYDFISHHKDVFPKLQELCNNIMSQKPKLLIDSNEFWGLDDEALLSMIQLDYLEMKEVEIWDNLIKWGIAKNSTLNSDMKTWSVKEYDILKETISKFIQHIRFFQMTSQEYYCKVRPLSKLLPKELEEDLLSHYIVPEYKLATKVLLPRKTQNDKIFDSTILTRKYFNLISYWIDNGQEKLPKFTESV
;
A
#
# COMPACT_ATOMS: atom_id res chain seq x y z
N MET A 1 -21.54 29.78 -17.15
CA MET A 1 -20.97 28.68 -16.37
C MET A 1 -20.65 27.57 -17.35
N GLU A 2 -19.40 27.48 -17.76
CA GLU A 2 -18.94 26.41 -18.64
C GLU A 2 -18.74 25.12 -17.82
N LEU A 3 -18.80 23.96 -18.47
CA LEU A 3 -18.68 22.65 -17.81
C LEU A 3 -17.39 22.54 -16.95
N HIS A 4 -16.29 23.15 -17.41
CA HIS A 4 -15.04 23.19 -16.69
C HIS A 4 -15.13 23.97 -15.37
N GLU A 5 -15.78 25.13 -15.36
CA GLU A 5 -15.98 25.94 -14.15
C GLU A 5 -16.82 25.20 -13.12
N LEU A 6 -17.84 24.46 -13.57
CA LEU A 6 -18.66 23.63 -12.69
C LEU A 6 -17.86 22.48 -12.07
N VAL A 7 -17.03 21.79 -12.86
CA VAL A 7 -16.17 20.71 -12.37
C VAL A 7 -15.16 21.24 -11.35
N GLU A 8 -14.52 22.37 -11.62
CA GLU A 8 -13.61 23.05 -10.70
C GLU A 8 -14.30 23.41 -9.37
N TYR A 9 -15.51 23.97 -9.45
CA TYR A 9 -16.29 24.31 -8.27
C TYR A 9 -16.66 23.08 -7.43
N LEU A 10 -17.13 22.00 -8.07
CA LEU A 10 -17.50 20.76 -7.37
C LEU A 10 -16.31 20.08 -6.69
N GLN A 11 -15.15 20.04 -7.34
CA GLN A 11 -13.93 19.53 -6.71
C GLN A 11 -13.60 20.32 -5.44
N GLN A 12 -13.67 21.66 -5.50
CA GLN A 12 -13.39 22.52 -4.35
C GLN A 12 -14.40 22.31 -3.22
N CYS A 13 -15.69 22.15 -3.53
CA CYS A 13 -16.72 21.84 -2.54
C CYS A 13 -16.42 20.54 -1.80
N ILE A 14 -16.04 19.48 -2.52
CA ILE A 14 -15.72 18.17 -1.93
C ILE A 14 -14.49 18.26 -1.03
N ILE A 15 -13.45 18.97 -1.48
CA ILE A 15 -12.21 19.19 -0.70
C ILE A 15 -12.48 19.94 0.60
N ASN A 16 -13.45 20.85 0.60
CA ASN A 16 -13.80 21.66 1.76
C ASN A 16 -14.72 20.92 2.76
N PHE A 17 -15.18 19.70 2.46
CA PHE A 17 -15.91 18.91 3.45
C PHE A 17 -15.01 18.51 4.62
N ASN A 18 -15.63 18.23 5.77
CA ASN A 18 -14.90 17.84 6.97
C ASN A 18 -14.39 16.38 6.89
N ASN A 19 -13.55 16.01 7.85
CA ASN A 19 -13.02 14.64 7.93
C ASN A 19 -14.13 13.58 8.06
N ASP A 20 -15.22 13.86 8.76
CA ASP A 20 -16.35 12.93 8.92
C ASP A 20 -16.94 12.52 7.56
N TRP A 21 -17.04 13.46 6.62
CA TRP A 21 -17.52 13.16 5.27
C TRP A 21 -16.56 12.23 4.53
N ILE A 22 -15.25 12.44 4.67
CA ILE A 22 -14.20 11.59 4.08
C ILE A 22 -14.23 10.20 4.70
N GLU A 23 -14.43 10.06 6.00
CA GLU A 23 -14.56 8.76 6.66
C GLU A 23 -15.76 7.97 6.12
N LEU A 24 -16.87 8.65 5.83
CA LEU A 24 -18.09 8.01 5.33
C LEU A 24 -18.08 7.74 3.82
N ASN A 25 -17.38 8.55 3.02
CA ASN A 25 -17.48 8.53 1.56
C ASN A 25 -16.14 8.34 0.85
N GLY A 26 -15.04 8.26 1.59
CA GLY A 26 -13.69 8.26 1.04
C GLY A 26 -13.41 7.06 0.14
N VAL A 27 -13.96 5.89 0.46
CA VAL A 27 -13.80 4.69 -0.38
C VAL A 27 -14.51 4.87 -1.71
N LYS A 28 -15.77 5.31 -1.70
CA LYS A 28 -16.53 5.63 -2.93
C LYS A 28 -15.87 6.73 -3.74
N LEU A 29 -15.35 7.75 -3.07
CA LEU A 29 -14.60 8.82 -3.73
C LEU A 29 -13.36 8.24 -4.41
N TYR A 30 -12.57 7.45 -3.69
CA TYR A 30 -11.36 6.84 -4.23
C TYR A 30 -11.67 5.96 -5.45
N ASP A 31 -12.67 5.09 -5.34
CA ASP A 31 -13.13 4.22 -6.42
C ASP A 31 -13.59 5.03 -7.64
N PHE A 32 -14.41 6.07 -7.42
CA PHE A 32 -14.84 6.97 -8.49
C PHE A 32 -13.65 7.64 -9.18
N ILE A 33 -12.70 8.17 -8.42
CA ILE A 33 -11.53 8.87 -8.96
C ILE A 33 -10.59 7.92 -9.69
N SER A 34 -10.42 6.68 -9.23
CA SER A 34 -9.58 5.70 -9.94
C SER A 34 -10.10 5.33 -11.33
N HIS A 35 -11.42 5.42 -11.55
CA HIS A 35 -12.05 5.19 -12.86
C HIS A 35 -12.02 6.43 -13.77
N HIS A 36 -11.77 7.62 -13.23
CA HIS A 36 -11.78 8.91 -13.96
C HIS A 36 -10.43 9.62 -13.85
N LYS A 37 -9.36 8.89 -14.16
CA LYS A 37 -7.98 9.41 -14.11
C LYS A 37 -7.84 10.67 -14.96
N ASP A 38 -7.10 11.65 -14.44
CA ASP A 38 -6.79 12.93 -15.09
C ASP A 38 -7.99 13.87 -15.32
N VAL A 39 -9.21 13.46 -14.95
CA VAL A 39 -10.42 14.30 -15.07
C VAL A 39 -10.58 15.22 -13.86
N PHE A 40 -10.23 14.73 -12.66
CA PHE A 40 -10.44 15.42 -11.39
C PHE A 40 -9.11 15.58 -10.62
N PRO A 41 -8.18 16.42 -11.10
CA PRO A 41 -6.82 16.49 -10.58
C PRO A 41 -6.76 16.86 -9.10
N LYS A 42 -7.64 17.75 -8.61
CA LYS A 42 -7.64 18.17 -7.20
C LYS A 42 -8.15 17.07 -6.27
N LEU A 43 -9.15 16.30 -6.72
CA LEU A 43 -9.65 15.15 -5.96
C LEU A 43 -8.68 13.97 -6.00
N GLN A 44 -7.99 13.77 -7.12
CA GLN A 44 -6.90 12.80 -7.20
C GLN A 44 -5.76 13.17 -6.24
N GLU A 45 -5.40 14.45 -6.13
CA GLU A 45 -4.45 14.93 -5.14
C GLU A 45 -4.95 14.68 -3.70
N LEU A 46 -6.22 14.95 -3.41
CA LEU A 46 -6.83 14.66 -2.12
C LEU A 46 -6.72 13.16 -1.77
N CYS A 47 -7.09 12.27 -2.69
CA CYS A 47 -6.97 10.82 -2.51
C CYS A 47 -5.52 10.40 -2.25
N ASN A 48 -4.57 10.89 -3.06
CA ASN A 48 -3.15 10.59 -2.87
C ASN A 48 -2.64 11.08 -1.51
N ASN A 49 -3.08 12.27 -1.07
CA ASN A 49 -2.72 12.82 0.24
C ASN A 49 -3.27 11.95 1.38
N ILE A 50 -4.53 11.51 1.30
CA ILE A 50 -5.12 10.57 2.26
C ILE A 50 -4.30 9.28 2.33
N MET A 51 -3.97 8.67 1.18
CA MET A 51 -3.20 7.43 1.15
C MET A 51 -1.77 7.58 1.71
N SER A 52 -1.18 8.76 1.55
CA SER A 52 0.17 9.05 2.05
C SER A 52 0.25 9.49 3.51
N GLN A 53 -0.87 9.84 4.13
CA GLN A 53 -0.89 10.38 5.50
C GLN A 53 -1.68 9.50 6.46
N LYS A 54 -2.85 9.04 6.02
CA LYS A 54 -3.83 8.32 6.85
C LYS A 54 -4.60 7.28 6.01
N PRO A 55 -3.91 6.30 5.39
CA PRO A 55 -4.57 5.30 4.53
C PRO A 55 -5.63 4.47 5.29
N LYS A 56 -5.49 4.34 6.61
CA LYS A 56 -6.47 3.69 7.50
C LYS A 56 -7.88 4.29 7.40
N LEU A 57 -8.02 5.58 7.07
CA LEU A 57 -9.33 6.20 6.87
C LEU A 57 -10.15 5.51 5.78
N LEU A 58 -9.49 4.94 4.77
CA LEU A 58 -10.15 4.19 3.71
C LEU A 58 -10.17 2.70 4.02
N ILE A 59 -9.05 2.15 4.48
CA ILE A 59 -8.85 0.71 4.62
C ILE A 59 -9.65 0.09 5.77
N ASP A 60 -9.87 0.83 6.85
CA ASP A 60 -10.67 0.34 7.98
C ASP A 60 -12.19 0.43 7.71
N SER A 61 -12.60 1.04 6.60
CA SER A 61 -14.01 1.11 6.18
C SER A 61 -14.50 -0.24 5.67
N ASN A 62 -15.72 -0.63 6.03
CA ASN A 62 -16.37 -1.81 5.48
C ASN A 62 -16.57 -1.74 3.95
N GLU A 63 -16.63 -0.53 3.40
CA GLU A 63 -16.76 -0.33 1.95
C GLU A 63 -15.48 -0.72 1.20
N PHE A 64 -14.32 -0.76 1.88
CA PHE A 64 -13.03 -1.11 1.27
C PHE A 64 -13.05 -2.46 0.57
N TRP A 65 -13.76 -3.43 1.15
CA TRP A 65 -13.87 -4.79 0.61
C TRP A 65 -14.67 -4.86 -0.71
N GLY A 66 -15.41 -3.80 -1.05
CA GLY A 66 -16.14 -3.65 -2.30
C GLY A 66 -15.42 -2.85 -3.38
N LEU A 67 -14.18 -2.41 -3.15
CA LEU A 67 -13.39 -1.68 -4.14
C LEU A 67 -13.25 -2.47 -5.44
N ASP A 68 -13.32 -1.75 -6.57
CA ASP A 68 -13.00 -2.35 -7.85
C ASP A 68 -11.52 -2.76 -7.91
N ASP A 69 -11.28 -3.72 -8.78
CA ASP A 69 -9.97 -4.18 -9.19
C ASP A 69 -8.97 -3.06 -9.51
N GLU A 70 -9.37 -2.10 -10.35
CA GLU A 70 -8.50 -1.03 -10.81
C GLU A 70 -8.25 0.01 -9.72
N ALA A 71 -9.24 0.23 -8.86
CA ALA A 71 -9.12 1.06 -7.67
C ALA A 71 -8.07 0.48 -6.71
N LEU A 72 -8.23 -0.77 -6.30
CA LEU A 72 -7.27 -1.42 -5.42
C LEU A 72 -5.87 -1.50 -6.05
N LEU A 73 -5.78 -1.76 -7.36
CA LEU A 73 -4.50 -1.85 -8.06
C LEU A 73 -3.77 -0.51 -8.03
N SER A 74 -4.47 0.58 -8.34
CA SER A 74 -3.92 1.93 -8.26
C SER A 74 -3.40 2.24 -6.86
N MET A 75 -4.12 1.80 -5.82
CA MET A 75 -3.76 2.01 -4.43
C MET A 75 -2.45 1.28 -4.06
N ILE A 76 -2.34 -0.01 -4.40
CA ILE A 76 -1.16 -0.83 -4.10
C ILE A 76 0.07 -0.33 -4.88
N GLN A 77 -0.13 0.26 -6.07
CA GLN A 77 0.95 0.84 -6.89
C GLN A 77 1.53 2.14 -6.34
N LEU A 78 0.82 2.86 -5.45
CA LEU A 78 1.29 4.15 -4.91
C LEU A 78 2.61 4.02 -4.15
N ASP A 79 3.67 4.62 -4.68
CA ASP A 79 4.97 4.68 -3.99
C ASP A 79 4.90 5.35 -2.63
N TYR A 80 3.99 6.32 -2.46
CA TYR A 80 3.81 7.07 -1.22
C TYR A 80 2.72 6.49 -0.30
N LEU A 81 2.28 5.25 -0.51
CA LEU A 81 1.32 4.60 0.39
C LEU A 81 1.97 4.36 1.76
N GLU A 82 1.47 5.04 2.80
CA GLU A 82 2.02 4.96 4.17
C GLU A 82 1.45 3.75 4.91
N MET A 83 1.83 2.54 4.47
CA MET A 83 1.41 1.27 5.04
C MET A 83 2.52 0.22 4.92
N LYS A 84 2.65 -0.66 5.92
CA LYS A 84 3.61 -1.76 5.87
C LYS A 84 3.22 -2.76 4.78
N GLU A 85 4.19 -3.32 4.08
CA GLU A 85 3.93 -4.31 3.03
C GLU A 85 3.16 -5.52 3.55
N VAL A 86 3.43 -5.98 4.78
CA VAL A 86 2.67 -7.09 5.38
C VAL A 86 1.19 -6.75 5.59
N GLU A 87 0.86 -5.50 5.91
CA GLU A 87 -0.52 -5.04 6.07
C GLU A 87 -1.21 -4.95 4.70
N ILE A 88 -0.49 -4.52 3.66
CA ILE A 88 -0.98 -4.52 2.28
C ILE A 88 -1.29 -5.93 1.81
N TRP A 89 -0.39 -6.88 2.08
CA TRP A 89 -0.60 -8.31 1.79
C TRP A 89 -1.83 -8.85 2.52
N ASP A 90 -1.91 -8.65 3.84
CA ASP A 90 -3.05 -9.13 4.64
C ASP A 90 -4.39 -8.54 4.13
N ASN A 91 -4.41 -7.26 3.75
CA ASN A 91 -5.62 -6.62 3.22
C ASN A 91 -5.97 -7.08 1.81
N LEU A 92 -4.99 -7.32 0.93
CA LEU A 92 -5.22 -7.91 -0.39
C LEU A 92 -5.87 -9.29 -0.28
N ILE A 93 -5.39 -10.13 0.65
CA ILE A 93 -5.95 -11.46 0.88
C ILE A 93 -7.38 -11.37 1.39
N LYS A 94 -7.66 -10.50 2.36
CA LYS A 94 -9.02 -10.27 2.87
C LYS A 94 -9.97 -9.75 1.78
N TRP A 95 -9.51 -8.79 0.97
CA TRP A 95 -10.27 -8.27 -0.17
C TRP A 95 -10.54 -9.37 -1.20
N GLY A 96 -9.54 -10.19 -1.53
CA GLY A 96 -9.69 -11.30 -2.47
C GLY A 96 -10.71 -12.34 -1.99
N ILE A 97 -10.77 -12.61 -0.69
CA ILE A 97 -11.81 -13.45 -0.10
C ILE A 97 -13.18 -12.79 -0.16
N ALA A 98 -13.29 -11.53 0.27
CA ALA A 98 -14.55 -10.80 0.28
C ALA A 98 -15.15 -10.64 -1.13
N LYS A 99 -14.30 -10.49 -2.14
CA LYS A 99 -14.69 -10.40 -3.56
C LYS A 99 -15.24 -11.73 -4.10
N ASN A 100 -14.78 -12.86 -3.58
CA ASN A 100 -15.21 -14.19 -3.99
C ASN A 100 -16.11 -14.82 -2.92
N SER A 101 -17.42 -14.52 -2.99
CA SER A 101 -18.42 -14.97 -2.01
C SER A 101 -18.56 -16.49 -1.86
N THR A 102 -17.98 -17.28 -2.77
CA THR A 102 -17.95 -18.74 -2.72
C THR A 102 -16.82 -19.32 -1.88
N LEU A 103 -15.83 -18.51 -1.49
CA LEU A 103 -14.69 -18.95 -0.67
C LEU A 103 -15.09 -19.07 0.80
N ASN A 104 -14.67 -20.16 1.44
CA ASN A 104 -14.82 -20.32 2.89
C ASN A 104 -13.95 -19.27 3.64
N SER A 105 -14.39 -18.81 4.80
CA SER A 105 -13.60 -17.90 5.63
C SER A 105 -12.38 -18.57 6.27
N ASP A 106 -12.39 -19.90 6.50
CA ASP A 106 -11.24 -20.64 7.03
C ASP A 106 -10.38 -21.27 5.93
N MET A 107 -9.25 -20.61 5.61
CA MET A 107 -8.26 -21.07 4.62
C MET A 107 -7.67 -22.45 4.91
N LYS A 108 -7.71 -22.93 6.16
CA LYS A 108 -7.21 -24.27 6.52
C LYS A 108 -8.05 -25.39 5.91
N THR A 109 -9.30 -25.08 5.56
CA THR A 109 -10.28 -26.04 5.02
C THR A 109 -10.41 -25.97 3.50
N TRP A 110 -9.66 -25.07 2.85
CA TRP A 110 -9.79 -24.82 1.42
C TRP A 110 -9.36 -25.99 0.57
N SER A 111 -10.21 -26.29 -0.41
CA SER A 111 -9.92 -27.15 -1.55
C SER A 111 -8.92 -26.50 -2.51
N VAL A 112 -8.33 -27.29 -3.40
CA VAL A 112 -7.43 -26.79 -4.45
C VAL A 112 -8.11 -25.72 -5.31
N LYS A 113 -9.40 -25.93 -5.64
CA LYS A 113 -10.18 -24.99 -6.45
C LYS A 113 -10.36 -23.63 -5.77
N GLU A 114 -10.56 -23.59 -4.45
CA GLU A 114 -10.67 -22.35 -3.69
C GLU A 114 -9.35 -21.56 -3.70
N TYR A 115 -8.22 -22.26 -3.57
CA TYR A 115 -6.89 -21.66 -3.73
C TYR A 115 -6.69 -21.08 -5.14
N ASP A 116 -7.10 -21.82 -6.19
CA ASP A 116 -6.96 -21.36 -7.57
C ASP A 116 -7.80 -20.10 -7.84
N ILE A 117 -9.03 -20.03 -7.33
CA ILE A 117 -9.90 -18.83 -7.45
C ILE A 117 -9.22 -17.61 -6.81
N LEU A 118 -8.72 -17.74 -5.58
CA LEU A 118 -8.03 -16.63 -4.92
C LEU A 118 -6.75 -16.25 -5.70
N LYS A 119 -5.98 -17.25 -6.12
CA LYS A 119 -4.73 -17.05 -6.88
C LYS A 119 -4.97 -16.25 -8.16
N GLU A 120 -5.98 -16.61 -8.93
CA GLU A 120 -6.36 -15.86 -10.14
C GLU A 120 -6.77 -14.43 -9.79
N THR A 121 -7.61 -14.26 -8.76
CA THR A 121 -8.10 -12.95 -8.31
C THR A 121 -6.97 -12.00 -7.93
N ILE A 122 -5.98 -12.46 -7.16
CA ILE A 122 -4.92 -11.59 -6.64
C ILE A 122 -3.71 -11.46 -7.56
N SER A 123 -3.64 -12.27 -8.63
CA SER A 123 -2.47 -12.44 -9.49
C SER A 123 -1.88 -11.11 -9.99
N LYS A 124 -2.72 -10.18 -10.47
CA LYS A 124 -2.30 -8.89 -11.00
C LYS A 124 -1.71 -7.94 -9.97
N PHE A 125 -2.02 -8.14 -8.69
CA PHE A 125 -1.55 -7.29 -7.60
C PHE A 125 -0.18 -7.75 -7.05
N ILE A 126 0.15 -9.04 -7.19
CA ILE A 126 1.37 -9.65 -6.65
C ILE A 126 2.63 -8.88 -7.05
N GLN A 127 2.74 -8.50 -8.31
CA GLN A 127 3.91 -7.80 -8.85
C GLN A 127 4.11 -6.37 -8.29
N HIS A 128 3.15 -5.85 -7.52
CA HIS A 128 3.18 -4.51 -6.93
C HIS A 128 3.42 -4.52 -5.41
N ILE A 129 3.50 -5.71 -4.80
CA ILE A 129 3.84 -5.87 -3.38
C ILE A 129 5.36 -5.97 -3.25
N ARG A 130 5.93 -5.20 -2.32
CA ARG A 130 7.40 -5.18 -2.11
C ARG A 130 7.80 -6.23 -1.08
N PHE A 131 7.59 -7.51 -1.41
CA PHE A 131 7.80 -8.63 -0.48
C PHE A 131 9.20 -8.67 0.16
N PHE A 132 10.23 -8.23 -0.56
CA PHE A 132 11.62 -8.15 -0.06
C PHE A 132 11.85 -7.03 0.97
N GLN A 133 10.85 -6.18 1.21
CA GLN A 133 10.88 -5.11 2.23
C GLN A 133 10.15 -5.52 3.50
N MET A 134 9.62 -6.75 3.56
CA MET A 134 9.07 -7.32 4.78
C MET A 134 10.21 -7.83 5.68
N THR A 135 9.94 -7.95 6.98
CA THR A 135 10.84 -8.67 7.88
C THR A 135 10.74 -10.19 7.68
N SER A 136 11.78 -10.92 8.07
CA SER A 136 11.77 -12.39 8.07
C SER A 136 10.61 -12.97 8.87
N GLN A 137 10.26 -12.34 10.01
CA GLN A 137 9.11 -12.72 10.82
C GLN A 137 7.78 -12.52 10.08
N GLU A 138 7.59 -11.36 9.42
CA GLU A 138 6.38 -11.08 8.63
C GLU A 138 6.24 -12.06 7.46
N TYR A 139 7.31 -12.30 6.70
CA TYR A 139 7.33 -13.31 5.65
C TYR A 139 6.96 -14.68 6.19
N TYR A 140 7.63 -15.15 7.25
CA TYR A 140 7.44 -16.49 7.80
C TYR A 140 6.01 -16.71 8.31
N CYS A 141 5.43 -15.71 8.98
CA CYS A 141 4.10 -15.82 9.59
C CYS A 141 2.95 -15.57 8.61
N LYS A 142 3.11 -14.71 7.60
CA LYS A 142 1.99 -14.20 6.79
C LYS A 142 2.06 -14.57 5.32
N VAL A 143 3.25 -14.57 4.71
CA VAL A 143 3.42 -14.84 3.28
C VAL A 143 3.70 -16.31 3.02
N ARG A 144 4.67 -16.89 3.73
CA ARG A 144 5.10 -18.28 3.58
C ARG A 144 3.96 -19.30 3.68
N PRO A 145 2.99 -19.20 4.62
CA PRO A 145 1.88 -20.16 4.68
C PRO A 145 0.97 -20.14 3.44
N LEU A 146 0.99 -19.04 2.68
CA LEU A 146 0.17 -18.80 1.49
C LEU A 146 1.02 -18.77 0.20
N SER A 147 2.26 -19.29 0.24
CA SER A 147 3.21 -19.20 -0.88
C SER A 147 2.68 -19.80 -2.19
N LYS A 148 1.78 -20.77 -2.12
CA LYS A 148 1.10 -21.39 -3.28
C LYS A 148 0.33 -20.40 -4.15
N LEU A 149 -0.07 -19.26 -3.59
CA LEU A 149 -0.72 -18.17 -4.31
C LEU A 149 0.26 -17.39 -5.21
N LEU A 150 1.56 -17.48 -4.94
CA LEU A 150 2.58 -16.75 -5.67
C LEU A 150 2.97 -17.48 -6.97
N PRO A 151 3.54 -16.76 -7.95
CA PRO A 151 4.30 -17.36 -9.03
C PRO A 151 5.49 -18.15 -8.49
N LYS A 152 5.80 -19.31 -9.09
CA LYS A 152 6.86 -20.22 -8.62
C LYS A 152 8.22 -19.53 -8.48
N GLU A 153 8.61 -18.72 -9.46
CA GLU A 153 9.88 -17.99 -9.43
C GLU A 153 9.97 -17.03 -8.25
N LEU A 154 8.89 -16.31 -7.94
CA LEU A 154 8.82 -15.40 -6.80
C LEU A 154 8.83 -16.17 -5.47
N GLU A 155 8.14 -17.30 -5.40
CA GLU A 155 8.15 -18.17 -4.22
C GLU A 155 9.57 -18.65 -3.90
N GLU A 156 10.31 -19.15 -4.90
CA GLU A 156 11.69 -19.62 -4.75
C GLU A 156 12.66 -18.50 -4.35
N ASP A 157 12.53 -17.33 -4.98
CA ASP A 157 13.34 -16.16 -4.66
C ASP A 157 13.10 -15.66 -3.23
N LEU A 158 11.83 -15.59 -2.79
CA LEU A 158 11.50 -15.19 -1.42
C LEU A 158 12.00 -16.21 -0.41
N LEU A 159 11.80 -17.50 -0.67
CA LEU A 159 12.31 -18.57 0.19
C LEU A 159 13.82 -18.46 0.35
N SER A 160 14.54 -18.24 -0.75
CA SER A 160 16.00 -18.14 -0.76
C SER A 160 16.47 -16.86 -0.08
N HIS A 161 15.83 -15.71 -0.33
CA HIS A 161 16.16 -14.42 0.27
C HIS A 161 16.14 -14.46 1.80
N TYR A 162 15.14 -15.12 2.40
CA TYR A 162 14.97 -15.16 3.86
C TYR A 162 15.71 -16.32 4.55
N ILE A 163 16.29 -17.26 3.79
CA ILE A 163 16.97 -18.45 4.35
C ILE A 163 18.48 -18.47 4.04
N VAL A 164 18.87 -18.02 2.84
CA VAL A 164 20.22 -18.13 2.31
C VAL A 164 20.83 -16.73 2.14
N PRO A 165 21.91 -16.41 2.87
CA PRO A 165 22.65 -15.16 2.64
C PRO A 165 23.18 -15.08 1.20
N GLU A 166 23.13 -13.89 0.60
CA GLU A 166 23.73 -13.58 -0.71
C GLU A 166 23.18 -14.37 -1.92
N TYR A 167 21.94 -14.87 -1.82
CA TYR A 167 21.28 -15.53 -2.94
C TYR A 167 21.02 -14.56 -4.11
N LYS A 168 21.31 -15.00 -5.33
CA LYS A 168 21.06 -14.24 -6.56
C LYS A 168 19.60 -14.40 -7.00
N LEU A 169 18.82 -13.33 -6.90
CA LEU A 169 17.41 -13.30 -7.25
C LEU A 169 17.19 -13.24 -8.77
N ALA A 170 16.15 -13.93 -9.25
CA ALA A 170 15.72 -13.88 -10.66
C ALA A 170 14.66 -12.78 -10.90
N THR A 171 13.82 -12.53 -9.91
CA THR A 171 12.72 -11.57 -9.94
C THR A 171 13.18 -10.14 -9.65
N LYS A 172 12.41 -9.18 -10.16
CA LYS A 172 12.65 -7.76 -9.91
C LYS A 172 12.35 -7.43 -8.45
N VAL A 173 13.37 -7.00 -7.72
CA VAL A 173 13.20 -6.43 -6.39
C VAL A 173 12.66 -5.00 -6.51
N LEU A 174 11.50 -4.75 -5.91
CA LEU A 174 10.95 -3.41 -5.79
C LEU A 174 11.64 -2.65 -4.66
N LEU A 175 11.98 -1.38 -4.93
CA LEU A 175 12.51 -0.46 -3.93
C LEU A 175 11.47 -0.18 -2.85
N PRO A 176 11.88 0.12 -1.60
CA PRO A 176 10.96 0.53 -0.53
C PRO A 176 9.97 1.61 -0.96
N ARG A 177 8.77 1.62 -0.35
CA ARG A 177 7.84 2.75 -0.48
C ARG A 177 8.52 4.02 0.02
N LYS A 178 8.21 5.12 -0.66
CA LYS A 178 8.64 6.46 -0.26
C LYS A 178 7.75 6.89 0.90
N THR A 179 8.37 7.42 1.94
CA THR A 179 7.64 8.01 3.06
C THR A 179 7.21 9.42 2.68
N GLN A 180 6.22 9.97 3.40
CA GLN A 180 5.88 11.40 3.27
C GLN A 180 7.11 12.31 3.48
N ASN A 181 8.06 11.87 4.31
CA ASN A 181 9.29 12.63 4.53
C ASN A 181 10.17 12.69 3.26
N ASP A 182 10.23 11.61 2.48
CA ASP A 182 10.97 11.60 1.22
C ASP A 182 10.33 12.55 0.19
N LYS A 183 9.01 12.75 0.26
CA LYS A 183 8.28 13.75 -0.54
C LYS A 183 8.66 15.20 -0.16
N ILE A 184 8.95 15.46 1.12
CA ILE A 184 9.27 16.81 1.62
C ILE A 184 10.69 17.22 1.21
N PHE A 185 11.63 16.27 1.20
CA PHE A 185 13.05 16.55 0.99
C PHE A 185 13.55 16.28 -0.43
N ASP A 186 12.72 15.66 -1.28
CA ASP A 186 12.99 15.30 -2.68
C ASP A 186 14.43 14.83 -2.97
N SER A 187 14.97 14.07 -2.02
CA SER A 187 16.37 13.66 -2.02
C SER A 187 16.45 12.16 -1.80
N THR A 188 17.09 11.47 -2.74
CA THR A 188 17.36 10.03 -2.68
C THR A 188 18.50 9.66 -1.72
N ILE A 189 19.30 10.64 -1.29
CA ILE A 189 20.50 10.44 -0.46
C ILE A 189 20.23 10.83 1.00
N LEU A 190 19.71 12.03 1.21
CA LEU A 190 19.37 12.59 2.51
C LEU A 190 17.94 12.21 2.89
N THR A 191 17.79 11.12 3.65
CA THR A 191 16.54 10.76 4.33
C THR A 191 16.34 11.60 5.60
N ARG A 192 15.13 11.57 6.17
CA ARG A 192 14.84 12.24 7.47
C ARG A 192 15.80 11.84 8.59
N LYS A 193 16.31 10.60 8.56
CA LYS A 193 17.35 10.15 9.51
C LYS A 193 18.57 11.08 9.46
N TYR A 194 19.04 11.41 8.27
CA TYR A 194 20.16 12.33 8.08
C TYR A 194 19.78 13.77 8.38
N PHE A 195 18.58 14.24 8.02
CA PHE A 195 18.12 15.58 8.39
C PHE A 195 18.01 15.78 9.90
N ASN A 196 17.46 14.81 10.63
CA ASN A 196 17.40 14.86 12.09
C ASN A 196 18.80 14.87 12.72
N LEU A 197 19.75 14.12 12.15
CA LEU A 197 21.14 14.11 12.61
C LEU A 197 21.82 15.46 12.34
N ILE A 198 21.61 16.04 11.15
CA ILE A 198 22.12 17.35 10.79
C ILE A 198 21.51 18.43 11.69
N SER A 199 20.20 18.41 11.94
CA SER A 199 19.53 19.33 12.86
C SER A 199 20.10 19.21 14.27
N TYR A 200 20.24 17.99 14.79
CA TYR A 200 20.86 17.74 16.09
C TYR A 200 22.29 18.33 16.20
N TRP A 201 23.08 18.24 15.12
CA TRP A 201 24.41 18.87 15.07
C TRP A 201 24.35 20.40 15.00
N ILE A 202 23.41 20.97 14.24
CA ILE A 202 23.19 22.42 14.17
C ILE A 202 22.77 22.96 15.55
N ASP A 203 21.91 22.24 16.26
CA ASP A 203 21.39 22.60 17.58
C ASP A 203 22.35 22.23 18.72
N ASN A 204 23.61 21.90 18.39
CA ASN A 204 24.69 21.60 19.33
C ASN A 204 24.31 20.54 20.39
N GLY A 205 23.47 19.59 19.99
CA GLY A 205 23.03 18.48 20.82
C GLY A 205 22.02 18.79 21.93
N GLN A 206 21.30 19.91 21.85
CA GLN A 206 20.31 20.30 22.87
C GLN A 206 19.02 19.46 22.85
N GLU A 207 18.67 18.84 21.71
CA GLU A 207 17.53 17.91 21.59
C GLU A 207 17.93 16.45 21.84
N LYS A 208 16.96 15.53 21.98
CA LYS A 208 17.26 14.10 22.12
C LYS A 208 17.72 13.50 20.79
N LEU A 209 18.86 12.79 20.81
CA LEU A 209 19.31 11.97 19.68
C LEU A 209 18.16 11.03 19.21
N PRO A 210 17.82 11.02 17.92
CA PRO A 210 16.86 10.08 17.38
C PRO A 210 17.33 8.65 17.66
N LYS A 211 16.46 7.81 18.24
CA LYS A 211 16.78 6.39 18.42
C LYS A 211 16.89 5.72 17.05
N PHE A 212 18.07 5.24 16.72
CA PHE A 212 18.30 4.43 15.53
C PHE A 212 17.88 2.99 15.84
N THR A 213 16.71 2.58 15.35
CA THR A 213 16.42 1.15 15.23
C THR A 213 16.94 0.70 13.87
N GLU A 214 18.08 0.03 13.88
CA GLU A 214 18.51 -0.75 12.73
C GLU A 214 17.58 -1.96 12.64
N SER A 215 16.76 -1.99 11.60
CA SER A 215 16.11 -3.24 11.16
C SER A 215 17.20 -4.12 10.56
N VAL A 216 17.68 -5.05 11.37
CA VAL A 216 18.46 -6.23 10.92
C VAL A 216 17.53 -7.21 10.23
#